data_AF-A0A818PZE9-F1
#
_entry.id   AF-A0A818PZE9-F1
#
_cell.length_a   1.000
_cell.length_b   1.000
_cell.length_c   1.000
_cell.angle_alpha   90.00
_cell.angle_beta   90.00
_cell.angle_gamma   90.00
#
_symmetry.space_group_name_H-M   'P 1'
#
loop_
_entity.id
_entity.type
_entity.pdbx_description
1 polymer ?
#
loop_
_entity_poly.entity_id
_entity_poly.type
_entity_poly.pdbx_seq_one_letter_code
_entity_poly.pdbx_strand_id
1 'polypeptide(L)'
;MAQKQEFSSLTDSEHKVRRGSSQSYIEQQQIRMDDQDENKQAQMDIQQSNKMMLLMQQLLKEQAVKQLHSKRINQLLDSTPFTGSASQEVSDWIDDSSNKCDQVQLDDAQRLSVVIDLLKGNAKLWYDTYKDTIHDWVTLKNKLTTYFKLVTGTDHFQLERKLYNRRRQTNELAIDYCHNVLRLCSKVNKYMDG
;
A
#
# COMPACT_ATOMS: atom_id res chain seq x y z
N MET A 1 -8.65 -73.83 -79.26
CA MET A 1 -8.16 -73.89 -77.87
C MET A 1 -8.05 -72.46 -77.35
N ALA A 2 -9.13 -71.90 -76.79
CA ALA A 2 -9.15 -70.54 -76.25
C ALA A 2 -10.15 -70.52 -75.09
N GLN A 3 -9.67 -70.71 -73.86
CA GLN A 3 -10.38 -70.46 -72.60
C GLN A 3 -9.44 -70.79 -71.44
N LYS A 4 -8.49 -69.90 -71.16
CA LYS A 4 -7.68 -69.95 -69.93
C LYS A 4 -7.02 -68.60 -69.68
N GLN A 5 -7.82 -67.53 -69.67
CA GLN A 5 -7.30 -66.19 -69.40
C GLN A 5 -8.35 -65.21 -68.86
N GLU A 6 -9.25 -65.65 -67.95
CA GLU A 6 -10.16 -64.69 -67.27
C GLU A 6 -10.28 -64.86 -65.76
N PHE A 7 -9.65 -65.87 -65.14
CA PHE A 7 -9.79 -66.09 -63.69
C PHE A 7 -8.69 -65.45 -62.82
N SER A 8 -7.75 -64.71 -63.41
CA SER A 8 -6.65 -64.08 -62.67
C SER A 8 -6.84 -62.58 -62.41
N SER A 9 -7.87 -61.93 -62.97
CA SER A 9 -8.11 -60.50 -62.81
C SER A 9 -9.12 -60.14 -61.71
N LEU A 10 -9.92 -61.11 -61.25
CA LEU A 10 -10.92 -60.91 -60.19
C LEU A 10 -10.36 -60.97 -58.76
N THR A 11 -9.24 -61.68 -58.54
CA THR A 11 -8.62 -61.77 -57.21
C THR A 11 -7.70 -60.58 -56.89
N ASP A 12 -7.12 -59.96 -57.91
CA ASP A 12 -6.26 -58.77 -57.74
C ASP A 12 -7.07 -57.50 -57.48
N SER A 13 -8.29 -57.38 -58.03
CA SER A 13 -9.16 -56.23 -57.78
C SER A 13 -9.73 -56.23 -56.36
N GLU A 14 -10.17 -57.39 -55.85
CA GLU A 14 -10.67 -57.52 -54.48
C GLU A 14 -9.58 -57.34 -53.42
N HIS A 15 -8.35 -57.82 -53.67
CA HIS A 15 -7.21 -57.58 -52.78
C HIS A 15 -6.75 -56.11 -52.76
N LYS A 16 -6.90 -55.39 -53.87
CA LYS A 16 -6.55 -53.96 -53.96
C LYS A 16 -7.60 -53.08 -53.28
N VAL A 17 -8.88 -53.40 -53.41
CA VAL A 17 -9.99 -52.71 -52.71
C VAL A 17 -9.91 -52.93 -51.19
N ARG A 18 -9.63 -54.15 -50.73
CA ARG A 18 -9.52 -54.45 -49.29
C ARG A 18 -8.30 -53.79 -48.63
N ARG A 19 -7.16 -53.71 -49.33
CA ARG A 19 -5.98 -52.95 -48.87
C ARG A 19 -6.22 -51.44 -48.85
N GLY A 20 -6.92 -50.89 -49.85
CA GLY A 20 -7.32 -49.48 -49.86
C GLY A 20 -8.22 -49.08 -48.69
N SER A 21 -9.19 -49.94 -48.32
CA SER A 21 -10.06 -49.70 -47.16
C SER A 21 -9.33 -49.81 -45.82
N SER A 22 -8.41 -50.76 -45.65
CA SER A 22 -7.60 -50.86 -44.42
C SER A 22 -6.61 -49.70 -44.27
N GLN A 23 -6.00 -49.25 -45.35
CA GLN A 23 -5.07 -48.12 -45.32
C GLN A 23 -5.81 -46.80 -45.05
N SER A 24 -6.98 -46.61 -45.65
CA SER A 24 -7.86 -45.47 -45.34
C SER A 24 -8.32 -45.44 -43.88
N TYR A 25 -8.59 -46.61 -43.29
CA TYR A 25 -8.98 -46.71 -41.89
C TYR A 25 -7.83 -46.36 -40.92
N ILE A 26 -6.61 -46.79 -41.24
CA ILE A 26 -5.40 -46.45 -40.46
C ILE A 26 -5.11 -44.95 -40.55
N GLU A 27 -5.22 -44.37 -41.74
CA GLU A 27 -5.00 -42.94 -41.97
C GLU A 27 -6.05 -42.08 -41.22
N GLN A 28 -7.33 -42.51 -41.21
CA GLN A 28 -8.37 -41.88 -40.40
C GLN A 28 -8.16 -42.05 -38.89
N GLN A 29 -7.53 -43.14 -38.43
CA GLN A 29 -7.15 -43.28 -37.02
C GLN A 29 -5.99 -42.35 -36.67
N GLN A 30 -5.00 -42.19 -37.55
CA GLN A 30 -3.86 -41.29 -37.35
C GLN A 30 -4.31 -39.83 -37.26
N ILE A 31 -5.15 -39.37 -38.20
CA ILE A 31 -5.73 -38.01 -38.18
C ILE A 31 -6.46 -37.75 -36.85
N ARG A 32 -7.25 -38.71 -36.35
CA ARG A 32 -7.95 -38.55 -35.07
C ARG A 32 -7.02 -38.47 -33.86
N MET A 33 -5.86 -39.14 -33.89
CA MET A 33 -4.88 -39.05 -32.80
C MET A 33 -4.13 -37.72 -32.85
N ASP A 34 -3.74 -37.27 -34.05
CA ASP A 34 -3.07 -36.00 -34.26
C ASP A 34 -4.01 -34.83 -33.87
N ASP A 35 -5.30 -34.87 -34.26
CA ASP A 35 -6.33 -33.91 -33.83
C ASP A 35 -6.53 -33.90 -32.30
N GLN A 36 -6.42 -35.06 -31.64
CA GLN A 36 -6.54 -35.16 -30.18
C GLN A 36 -5.33 -34.55 -29.46
N ASP A 37 -4.13 -34.73 -30.02
CA ASP A 37 -2.91 -34.20 -29.43
C ASP A 37 -2.78 -32.69 -29.69
N GLU A 38 -3.21 -32.19 -30.85
CA GLU A 38 -3.37 -30.74 -31.10
C GLU A 38 -4.39 -30.12 -30.14
N ASN A 39 -5.53 -30.78 -29.88
CA ASN A 39 -6.52 -30.27 -28.93
C ASN A 39 -5.99 -30.26 -27.48
N LYS A 40 -5.23 -31.28 -27.07
CA LYS A 40 -4.55 -31.27 -25.75
C LYS A 40 -3.52 -30.15 -25.66
N GLN A 41 -2.73 -29.93 -26.70
CA GLN A 41 -1.75 -28.85 -26.75
C GLN A 41 -2.43 -27.49 -26.67
N ALA A 42 -3.49 -27.26 -27.44
CA ALA A 42 -4.29 -26.04 -27.39
C ALA A 42 -4.90 -25.81 -26.00
N GLN A 43 -5.38 -26.87 -25.32
CA GLN A 43 -5.88 -26.77 -23.95
C GLN A 43 -4.78 -26.39 -22.95
N MET A 44 -3.58 -26.96 -23.08
CA MET A 44 -2.44 -26.58 -22.25
C MET A 44 -2.03 -25.13 -22.48
N ASP A 45 -2.01 -24.66 -23.72
CA ASP A 45 -1.67 -23.28 -24.06
C ASP A 45 -2.70 -22.30 -23.49
N ILE A 46 -3.99 -22.64 -23.59
CA ILE A 46 -5.08 -21.87 -22.96
C ILE A 46 -4.91 -21.83 -21.43
N GLN A 47 -4.58 -22.97 -20.80
CA GLN A 47 -4.35 -23.01 -19.35
C GLN A 47 -3.15 -22.16 -18.93
N GLN A 48 -2.05 -22.22 -19.67
CA GLN A 48 -0.85 -21.40 -19.43
C GLN A 48 -1.16 -19.92 -19.61
N SER A 49 -1.89 -19.55 -20.67
CA SER A 49 -2.34 -18.18 -20.92
C SER A 49 -3.22 -17.65 -19.79
N ASN A 50 -4.20 -18.45 -19.32
CA ASN A 50 -5.05 -18.09 -18.19
C ASN A 50 -4.25 -17.89 -16.89
N LYS A 51 -3.26 -18.75 -16.63
CA LYS A 51 -2.38 -18.62 -15.45
C LYS A 51 -1.55 -17.34 -15.53
N MET A 52 -1.03 -17.00 -16.71
CA MET A 52 -0.24 -15.79 -16.94
C MET A 52 -1.10 -14.53 -16.77
N MET A 53 -2.32 -14.54 -17.30
CA MET A 53 -3.27 -13.45 -17.14
C MET A 53 -3.61 -13.21 -15.65
N LEU A 54 -3.81 -14.29 -14.88
CA LEU A 54 -4.07 -14.19 -13.44
C LEU A 54 -2.88 -13.58 -12.69
N LEU A 55 -1.66 -14.02 -13.01
CA LEU A 55 -0.44 -13.47 -12.41
C LEU A 55 -0.26 -11.99 -12.76
N MET A 56 -0.50 -11.62 -14.02
CA MET A 56 -0.44 -10.22 -14.47
C MET A 56 -1.46 -9.37 -13.72
N GLN A 57 -2.68 -9.88 -13.52
CA GLN A 57 -3.70 -9.18 -12.74
C GLN A 57 -3.29 -9.00 -11.27
N GLN A 58 -2.67 -10.02 -10.65
CA GLN A 58 -2.17 -9.92 -9.28
C GLN A 58 -1.06 -8.87 -9.15
N LEU A 59 -0.10 -8.87 -10.07
CA LEU A 59 0.99 -7.89 -10.11
C LEU A 59 0.46 -6.46 -10.26
N LEU A 60 -0.52 -6.24 -11.14
CA LEU A 60 -1.14 -4.93 -11.32
C LEU A 60 -1.86 -4.45 -10.04
N LYS A 61 -2.57 -5.36 -9.36
CA LYS A 61 -3.21 -5.05 -8.07
C LYS A 61 -2.19 -4.66 -7.01
N GLU A 62 -1.09 -5.41 -6.90
CA GLU A 62 -0.02 -5.11 -5.95
C GLU A 62 0.66 -3.77 -6.23
N GLN A 63 0.94 -3.47 -7.50
CA GLN A 63 1.49 -2.18 -7.91
C GLN A 63 0.55 -1.02 -7.57
N ALA A 64 -0.76 -1.18 -7.82
CA ALA A 64 -1.75 -0.16 -7.51
C ALA A 64 -1.80 0.14 -5.99
N VAL A 65 -1.72 -0.90 -5.14
CA VAL A 65 -1.67 -0.75 -3.68
C VAL A 65 -0.41 0.01 -3.25
N LYS A 66 0.76 -0.37 -3.79
CA LYS A 66 2.03 0.32 -3.52
C LYS A 66 2.00 1.80 -3.91
N GLN A 67 1.43 2.11 -5.08
CA GLN A 67 1.27 3.48 -5.55
C GLN A 67 0.34 4.28 -4.62
N LEU A 68 -0.80 3.71 -4.24
CA LEU A 68 -1.74 4.36 -3.32
C LEU A 68 -1.10 4.62 -1.96
N HIS A 69 -0.35 3.66 -1.42
CA HIS A 69 0.38 3.83 -0.16
C HIS A 69 1.40 4.97 -0.25
N SER A 70 2.20 5.02 -1.32
CA SER A 70 3.15 6.13 -1.54
C SER A 70 2.46 7.50 -1.63
N LYS A 71 1.29 7.56 -2.27
CA LYS A 71 0.50 8.79 -2.39
C LYS A 71 0.01 9.28 -1.02
N ARG A 72 -0.41 8.36 -0.16
CA ARG A 72 -0.82 8.69 1.22
C ARG A 72 0.36 9.21 2.05
N ILE A 73 1.56 8.66 1.87
CA ILE A 73 2.78 9.19 2.50
C ILE A 73 3.06 10.62 2.03
N ASN A 74 2.98 10.90 0.72
CA ASN A 74 3.20 12.25 0.21
C ASN A 74 2.18 13.26 0.76
N GLN A 75 0.93 12.86 0.91
CA GLN A 75 -0.09 13.69 1.56
C GLN A 75 0.21 13.97 3.03
N LEU A 76 0.90 13.06 3.73
CA LEU A 76 1.38 13.33 5.08
C LEU A 76 2.47 14.40 5.08
N LEU A 77 3.37 14.39 4.10
CA LEU A 77 4.44 15.38 3.97
C LEU A 77 3.91 16.79 3.65
N ASP A 78 2.72 16.89 3.07
CA ASP A 78 2.00 18.16 2.87
C ASP A 78 1.34 18.70 4.16
N SER A 79 1.41 17.95 5.27
CA SER A 79 0.87 18.40 6.56
C SER A 79 1.63 19.59 7.13
N THR A 80 0.99 20.29 8.08
CA THR A 80 1.58 21.43 8.78
C THR A 80 2.93 21.08 9.41
N PRO A 81 4.03 21.71 8.99
CA PRO A 81 5.36 21.43 9.53
C PRO A 81 5.47 21.95 10.97
N PHE A 82 6.36 21.34 11.75
CA PHE A 82 6.74 21.87 13.06
C PHE A 82 7.97 22.75 12.93
N THR A 83 7.80 24.01 13.30
CA THR A 83 8.87 25.01 13.20
C THR A 83 9.63 25.22 14.50
N GLY A 84 9.11 24.72 15.63
CA GLY A 84 9.62 25.01 16.96
C GLY A 84 9.30 26.43 17.45
N SER A 85 8.25 27.05 16.90
CA SER A 85 7.78 28.38 17.31
C SER A 85 6.84 28.30 18.52
N ALA A 86 6.79 29.37 19.32
CA ALA A 86 5.94 29.44 20.53
C ALA A 86 4.42 29.35 20.26
N SER A 87 3.99 29.51 19.01
CA SER A 87 2.59 29.35 18.62
C SER A 87 2.19 27.88 18.38
N GLN A 88 3.15 26.97 18.24
CA GLN A 88 2.92 25.55 18.01
C GLN A 88 3.27 24.76 19.27
N GLU A 89 2.26 24.19 19.94
CA GLU A 89 2.46 23.29 21.07
C GLU A 89 3.05 21.96 20.57
N VAL A 90 4.26 21.62 21.01
CA VAL A 90 4.97 20.41 20.54
C VAL A 90 4.17 19.13 20.81
N SER A 91 3.50 19.03 21.96
CA SER A 91 2.69 17.84 22.31
C SER A 91 1.52 17.64 21.35
N ASP A 92 0.79 18.72 21.05
CA ASP A 92 -0.37 18.66 20.16
C ASP A 92 0.07 18.28 18.75
N TRP A 93 1.20 18.82 18.29
CA TRP A 93 1.73 18.51 16.97
C TRP A 93 2.24 17.06 16.86
N ILE A 94 2.92 16.55 17.89
CA ILE A 94 3.37 15.14 17.94
C ILE A 94 2.18 14.20 17.92
N ASP A 95 1.12 14.49 18.68
CA ASP A 95 -0.06 13.64 18.74
C ASP A 95 -0.81 13.64 17.40
N ASP A 96 -0.99 14.80 16.77
CA ASP A 96 -1.57 14.90 15.42
C ASP A 96 -0.72 14.14 14.39
N SER A 97 0.60 14.32 14.42
CA SER A 97 1.52 13.64 13.49
C SER A 97 1.52 12.14 13.69
N SER A 98 1.48 11.66 14.94
CA SER A 98 1.41 10.23 15.25
C SER A 98 0.10 9.63 14.72
N ASN A 99 -1.04 10.26 15.01
CA ASN A 99 -2.35 9.80 14.55
C ASN A 99 -2.41 9.70 13.03
N LYS A 100 -1.83 10.67 12.33
CA LYS A 100 -1.75 10.66 10.87
C LYS A 100 -0.84 9.54 10.34
N CYS A 101 0.29 9.28 10.98
CA CYS A 101 1.16 8.14 10.63
C CYS A 101 0.44 6.79 10.86
N ASP A 102 -0.31 6.67 11.96
CA ASP A 102 -1.10 5.47 12.29
C ASP A 102 -2.18 5.20 11.23
N GLN A 103 -2.84 6.24 10.71
CA GLN A 103 -3.84 6.12 9.64
C GLN A 103 -3.25 5.60 8.31
N VAL A 104 -1.98 5.88 8.05
CA VAL A 104 -1.26 5.41 6.85
C VAL A 104 -0.55 4.07 7.10
N GLN A 105 -0.57 3.58 8.35
CA GLN A 105 0.08 2.33 8.77
C GLN A 105 1.58 2.35 8.53
N LEU A 106 2.24 3.47 8.86
CA LEU A 106 3.69 3.56 8.79
C LEU A 106 4.33 2.73 9.90
N ASP A 107 5.37 1.98 9.53
CA ASP A 107 6.27 1.37 10.50
C ASP A 107 7.08 2.45 11.25
N ASP A 108 7.79 2.06 12.31
CA ASP A 108 8.51 3.01 13.15
C ASP A 108 9.65 3.74 12.42
N ALA A 109 10.28 3.11 11.42
CA ALA A 109 11.36 3.71 10.65
C ALA A 109 10.81 4.74 9.64
N GLN A 110 9.72 4.38 8.95
CA GLN A 110 8.99 5.26 8.04
C GLN A 110 8.41 6.46 8.80
N ARG A 111 7.80 6.22 9.97
CA ARG A 111 7.28 7.28 10.85
C ARG A 111 8.38 8.23 11.25
N LEU A 112 9.51 7.70 11.72
CA LEU A 112 10.66 8.52 12.10
C LEU A 112 11.11 9.41 10.93
N SER A 113 11.29 8.84 9.74
CA SER A 113 11.69 9.58 8.54
C SER A 113 10.69 10.68 8.19
N VAL A 114 9.40 10.36 8.12
CA VAL A 114 8.34 11.31 7.77
C VAL A 114 8.28 12.46 8.77
N VAL A 115 8.36 12.17 10.07
CA VAL A 115 8.30 13.22 11.08
C VAL A 115 9.54 14.12 11.02
N ILE A 116 10.73 13.57 10.76
CA ILE A 116 11.95 14.36 10.56
C ILE A 116 11.78 15.32 9.36
N ASP A 117 11.19 14.84 8.25
CA ASP A 117 10.96 15.66 7.06
C ASP A 117 9.97 16.81 7.31
N LEU A 118 9.04 16.64 8.25
CA LEU A 118 8.11 17.66 8.71
C LEU A 118 8.72 18.68 9.68
N LEU A 119 9.94 18.47 10.18
CA LEU A 119 10.65 19.47 10.97
C LEU A 119 11.20 20.58 10.06
N LYS A 120 10.92 21.83 10.41
CA LYS A 120 11.40 23.02 9.70
C LYS A 120 11.94 24.05 10.71
N GLY A 121 12.61 25.09 10.21
CA GLY A 121 13.10 26.19 11.05
C GLY A 121 13.95 25.74 12.23
N ASN A 122 13.61 26.24 13.44
CA ASN A 122 14.36 25.95 14.67
C ASN A 122 14.29 24.46 15.06
N ALA A 123 13.17 23.80 14.79
CA ALA A 123 13.03 22.36 15.05
C ALA A 123 13.97 21.53 14.17
N LYS A 124 14.18 21.93 12.92
CA LYS A 124 15.13 21.25 12.03
C LYS A 124 16.58 21.46 12.47
N LEU A 125 16.93 22.69 12.85
CA LEU A 125 18.27 23.01 13.37
C LEU A 125 18.58 22.23 14.65
N TRP A 126 17.60 22.14 15.55
CA TRP A 126 17.69 21.30 16.74
C TRP A 126 17.94 19.84 16.37
N TYR A 127 17.13 19.27 15.46
CA TYR A 127 17.31 17.89 15.04
C TYR A 127 18.71 17.64 14.47
N ASP A 128 19.20 18.53 13.61
CA ASP A 128 20.54 18.40 13.01
C ASP A 128 21.67 18.37 14.05
N THR A 129 21.46 18.99 15.21
CA THR A 129 22.40 18.98 16.34
C THR A 129 22.38 17.67 17.11
N TYR A 130 21.23 16.98 17.19
CA TYR A 130 21.04 15.79 18.02
C TYR A 130 20.80 14.50 17.22
N LYS A 131 20.80 14.55 15.89
CA LYS A 131 20.47 13.44 14.98
C LYS A 131 21.24 12.15 15.29
N ASP A 132 22.50 12.25 15.70
CA ASP A 132 23.36 11.09 15.99
C ASP A 132 22.92 10.34 17.25
N THR A 133 22.02 10.92 18.04
CA THR A 133 21.48 10.33 19.27
C THR A 133 20.02 9.91 19.14
N ILE A 134 19.44 10.01 17.94
CA ILE A 134 18.03 9.75 17.67
C ILE A 134 17.96 8.63 16.64
N HIS A 135 17.64 7.42 17.10
CA HIS A 135 17.61 6.21 16.25
C HIS A 135 16.22 5.61 16.07
N ASP A 136 15.25 6.08 16.86
CA ASP A 136 13.90 5.56 16.87
C ASP A 136 12.88 6.66 17.17
N TRP A 137 11.62 6.37 16.86
CA TRP A 137 10.50 7.30 17.06
C TRP A 137 10.32 7.73 18.52
N VAL A 138 10.50 6.81 19.47
CA VAL A 138 10.29 7.08 20.90
C VAL A 138 11.32 8.09 21.40
N THR A 139 12.58 7.90 21.02
CA THR A 139 13.70 8.78 21.34
C THR A 139 13.49 10.16 20.73
N LEU A 140 13.08 10.25 19.46
CA LEU A 140 12.74 11.54 18.82
C LEU A 140 11.62 12.23 19.60
N LYS A 141 10.50 11.54 19.83
CA LYS A 141 9.32 12.08 20.52
C LYS A 141 9.69 12.63 21.90
N ASN A 142 10.43 11.87 22.69
CA ASN A 142 10.84 12.27 24.04
C ASN A 142 11.75 13.49 24.00
N LYS A 143 12.83 13.45 23.20
CA LYS A 143 13.80 14.56 23.15
C LYS A 143 13.17 15.84 22.58
N LEU A 144 12.36 15.72 21.52
CA LEU A 144 11.67 16.85 20.90
C LEU A 144 10.69 17.49 21.89
N THR A 145 9.91 16.65 22.59
CA THR A 145 8.99 17.09 23.63
C THR A 145 9.72 17.81 24.76
N THR A 146 10.78 17.21 25.32
CA THR A 146 11.55 17.80 26.42
C THR A 146 12.16 19.14 26.03
N TYR A 147 12.81 19.21 24.86
CA TYR A 147 13.46 20.44 24.43
C TYR A 147 12.45 21.54 24.14
N PHE A 148 11.45 21.28 23.31
CA PHE A 148 10.51 22.32 22.91
C PHE A 148 9.49 22.66 23.99
N LYS A 149 9.11 21.76 24.90
CA LYS A 149 8.31 22.14 26.08
C LYS A 149 9.06 23.12 26.98
N LEU A 150 10.37 22.89 27.19
CA LEU A 150 11.20 23.77 28.00
C LEU A 150 11.36 25.16 27.36
N VAL A 151 11.52 25.20 26.04
CA VAL A 151 11.74 26.45 25.27
C VAL A 151 10.43 27.21 25.01
N THR A 152 9.32 26.54 24.71
CA THR A 152 8.01 27.19 24.52
C THR A 152 7.31 27.52 25.82
N GLY A 153 7.82 27.01 26.95
CA GLY A 153 7.38 27.42 28.28
C GLY A 153 5.90 27.11 28.53
N THR A 154 5.41 25.96 28.08
CA THR A 154 4.06 25.48 28.46
C THR A 154 4.10 24.95 29.90
N ASP A 155 4.57 25.80 30.81
CA ASP A 155 4.47 25.63 32.25
C ASP A 155 2.98 25.60 32.62
N HIS A 156 2.64 24.77 33.60
CA HIS A 156 1.31 24.70 34.19
C HIS A 156 0.74 26.11 34.46
N PHE A 157 1.58 27.00 34.99
CA PHE A 157 1.23 28.40 35.24
C PHE A 157 0.79 29.16 33.98
N GLN A 158 1.43 28.93 32.82
CA GLN A 158 1.06 29.58 31.56
C GLN A 158 -0.26 29.02 31.01
N LEU A 159 -0.52 27.72 31.20
CA LEU A 159 -1.81 27.12 30.84
C LEU A 159 -2.95 27.64 31.71
N GLU A 160 -2.75 27.72 33.03
CA GLU A 160 -3.70 28.33 33.96
C GLU A 160 -3.96 29.79 33.62
N ARG A 161 -2.89 30.57 33.37
CA ARG A 161 -3.00 31.97 32.96
C ARG A 161 -3.74 32.11 31.64
N LYS A 162 -3.51 31.22 30.67
CA LYS A 162 -4.21 31.22 29.38
C LYS A 162 -5.69 30.87 29.54
N LEU A 163 -6.01 29.90 30.39
CA LEU A 163 -7.38 29.54 30.73
C LEU A 163 -8.11 30.69 31.45
N TYR A 164 -7.48 31.28 32.47
CA TYR A 164 -8.02 32.39 33.25
C TYR A 164 -8.30 33.63 32.39
N ASN A 165 -7.39 33.94 31.45
CA ASN A 165 -7.53 35.09 30.56
C ASN A 165 -8.35 34.81 29.31
N ARG A 166 -8.83 33.56 29.12
CA ARG A 166 -9.62 33.24 27.94
C ARG A 166 -10.96 33.95 28.00
N ARG A 167 -11.23 34.78 26.99
CA ARG A 167 -12.52 35.46 26.76
C ARG A 167 -12.98 35.14 25.35
N ARG A 168 -14.28 34.93 25.16
CA ARG A 168 -14.86 34.71 23.83
C ARG A 168 -14.60 35.94 22.95
N GLN A 169 -14.08 35.73 21.75
CA GLN A 169 -13.87 36.83 20.81
C GLN A 169 -15.20 37.24 20.15
N THR A 170 -15.29 38.47 19.66
CA THR A 170 -16.50 39.00 19.00
C THR A 170 -16.93 38.19 17.78
N ASN A 171 -15.98 37.57 17.08
CA ASN A 171 -16.22 36.77 15.87
C ASN A 171 -16.19 35.25 16.11
N GLU A 172 -16.16 34.80 17.37
CA GLU A 172 -16.09 33.38 17.72
C GLU A 172 -17.47 32.82 18.06
N LEU A 173 -17.81 31.67 17.46
CA LEU A 173 -19.03 30.94 17.79
C LEU A 173 -18.98 30.46 19.24
N ALA A 174 -20.13 30.49 19.93
CA ALA A 174 -20.20 30.08 21.33
C ALA A 174 -19.75 28.63 21.56
N ILE A 175 -20.03 27.73 20.60
CA ILE A 175 -19.64 26.32 20.68
C ILE A 175 -18.12 26.13 20.56
N ASP A 176 -17.47 26.84 19.64
CA ASP A 176 -16.01 26.78 19.47
C ASP A 176 -15.27 27.33 20.69
N TYR A 177 -15.82 28.39 21.29
CA TYR A 177 -15.34 28.91 22.56
C TYR A 177 -15.41 27.86 23.67
N CYS A 178 -16.57 27.22 23.86
CA CYS A 178 -16.75 26.19 24.89
C CYS A 178 -15.79 25.00 24.67
N HIS A 179 -15.64 24.52 23.43
CA HIS A 179 -14.69 23.46 23.11
C HIS A 179 -13.24 23.85 23.40
N ASN A 180 -12.84 25.08 23.08
CA ASN A 180 -11.51 25.58 23.39
C ASN A 180 -11.26 25.68 24.90
N VAL A 181 -12.23 26.17 25.68
CA VAL A 181 -12.13 26.23 27.14
C VAL A 181 -12.03 24.83 27.75
N LEU A 182 -12.88 23.89 27.33
CA LEU A 182 -12.82 22.50 27.80
C LEU A 182 -11.49 21.83 27.47
N ARG A 183 -10.94 22.08 26.28
CA ARG A 183 -9.61 21.60 25.89
C ARG A 183 -8.51 22.18 26.80
N LEU A 184 -8.58 23.47 27.15
CA LEU A 184 -7.64 24.08 28.08
C LEU A 184 -7.79 23.50 29.50
N CYS A 185 -9.02 23.32 30.00
CA CYS A 185 -9.26 22.68 31.30
C CYS A 185 -8.69 21.25 31.36
N SER A 186 -8.92 20.45 30.31
CA SER A 186 -8.37 19.09 30.23
C SER A 186 -6.84 19.08 30.27
N LYS A 187 -6.20 20.06 29.63
CA LYS A 187 -4.74 20.20 29.67
C LYS A 187 -4.22 20.58 31.05
N VAL A 188 -4.88 21.50 31.75
CA VAL A 188 -4.52 21.88 33.12
C VAL A 188 -4.69 20.70 34.08
N ASN A 189 -5.82 19.98 34.04
CA ASN A 189 -6.05 18.82 34.90
C ASN A 189 -5.01 17.71 34.72
N LYS A 190 -4.53 17.47 33.49
CA LYS A 190 -3.48 16.46 33.24
C LYS A 190 -2.16 16.74 33.96
N TYR A 191 -1.92 17.97 34.42
CA TYR A 191 -0.76 18.32 35.25
C TYR A 191 -1.03 18.21 36.75
N MET A 192 -2.30 18.10 37.17
CA MET A 192 -2.68 17.95 38.59
C MET A 192 -2.81 16.47 39.01
N ASP A 193 -3.07 15.57 38.06
CA ASP A 193 -3.27 14.13 38.31
C ASP A 193 -1.98 13.28 38.14
N GLY A 194 -0.81 13.91 37.96
CA GLY A 194 0.50 13.25 37.80
C GLY A 194 1.50 13.70 38.84
#